data_AF-A0A292DGT7-F1
#
_entry.id   AF-A0A292DGT7-F1
#
_cell.length_a   1.000
_cell.length_b   1.000
_cell.length_c   1.000
_cell.angle_alpha   90.00
_cell.angle_beta   90.00
_cell.angle_gamma   90.00
#
_symmetry.space_group_name_H-M   'P 1'
#
loop_
_entity.id
_entity.type
_entity.pdbx_description
1 polymer ?
#
loop_
_entity_poly.entity_id
_entity_poly.type
_entity_poly.pdbx_seq_one_letter_code
_entity_poly.pdbx_strand_id
1 'polypeptide(L)' 'MNKDLLRKYFQNEDFHPITIVVGAKRITLENDINIDYQNEVIIYPMPQTTRIIPFTSITYIDLKDTKNTHINLYKLE' A
#
# COMPACT_ATOMS: atom_id res chain seq x y z
N MET A 1 -0.78 -9.61 -2.52
CA MET A 1 0.24 -8.80 -3.17
C MET A 1 1.62 -9.35 -2.82
N ASN A 2 2.58 -9.33 -3.76
CA ASN A 2 3.94 -9.81 -3.53
C ASN A 2 4.71 -8.87 -2.59
N LYS A 3 5.39 -9.42 -1.57
CA LYS A 3 6.11 -8.65 -0.55
C LYS A 3 7.29 -7.85 -1.09
N ASP A 4 8.01 -8.38 -2.08
CA ASP A 4 9.19 -7.72 -2.66
C ASP A 4 8.75 -6.56 -3.55
N LEU A 5 7.61 -6.72 -4.23
CA LEU A 5 6.96 -5.63 -4.97
C LEU A 5 6.53 -4.51 -4.02
N LEU A 6 5.85 -4.86 -2.91
CA LEU A 6 5.48 -3.87 -1.88
C LEU A 6 6.71 -3.16 -1.33
N ARG A 7 7.76 -3.92 -1.00
CA ARG A 7 9.03 -3.35 -0.51
C ARG A 7 9.61 -2.33 -1.48
N LYS A 8 9.66 -2.67 -2.78
CA LYS A 8 10.17 -1.78 -3.82
C LYS A 8 9.44 -0.44 -3.86
N TYR A 9 8.11 -0.42 -3.69
CA TYR A 9 7.34 0.81 -3.82
C TYR A 9 7.23 1.60 -2.53
N PHE A 10 7.05 0.94 -1.38
CA PHE A 10 7.00 1.62 -0.09
C PHE A 10 8.36 2.18 0.36
N GLN A 11 9.47 1.74 -0.24
CA GLN A 11 10.80 2.32 -0.04
C GLN A 11 11.18 3.34 -1.11
N ASN A 12 10.31 3.60 -2.10
CA ASN A 12 10.59 4.54 -3.17
C ASN A 12 9.93 5.89 -2.86
N GLU A 13 10.75 6.90 -2.60
CA GLU A 13 10.33 8.26 -2.25
C GLU A 13 9.68 9.03 -3.41
N ASP A 14 9.80 8.55 -4.66
CA ASP A 14 9.14 9.16 -5.83
C ASP A 14 7.62 8.97 -5.81
N PHE A 15 7.11 8.04 -5.00
CA PHE A 15 5.70 7.68 -4.92
C PHE A 15 5.13 7.97 -3.55
N HIS A 16 4.48 9.13 -3.39
CA HIS A 16 3.75 9.46 -2.17
C HIS A 16 2.55 10.38 -2.48
N PRO A 17 1.34 10.09 -1.98
CA PRO A 17 0.96 8.96 -1.14
C PRO A 17 0.67 7.67 -1.92
N ILE A 18 0.92 6.51 -1.29
CA ILE A 18 0.60 5.20 -1.87
C ILE A 18 -0.86 4.85 -1.59
N THR A 19 -1.63 4.56 -2.64
CA THR A 19 -3.00 4.06 -2.48
C THR A 19 -3.02 2.56 -2.69
N ILE A 20 -3.64 1.83 -1.76
CA ILE A 20 -3.92 0.40 -1.92
C ILE A 20 -5.43 0.17 -2.11
N VAL A 21 -5.78 -0.88 -2.83
CA VAL A 21 -7.17 -1.32 -2.96
C VAL A 21 -7.35 -2.70 -2.34
N VAL A 22 -8.30 -2.78 -1.41
CA VAL A 22 -8.65 -3.99 -0.66
C VAL A 22 -10.11 -4.31 -0.97
N GLY A 23 -10.35 -5.36 -1.77
CA GLY A 23 -11.67 -5.63 -2.32
C GLY A 23 -12.18 -4.44 -3.16
N ALA A 24 -13.32 -3.86 -2.77
CA ALA A 24 -13.89 -2.66 -3.41
C ALA A 24 -13.49 -1.33 -2.72
N LYS A 25 -12.66 -1.37 -1.67
CA LYS A 25 -12.28 -0.19 -0.90
C LYS A 25 -10.91 0.32 -1.30
N ARG A 26 -10.85 1.62 -1.59
CA ARG A 26 -9.61 2.35 -1.86
C ARG A 26 -9.13 3.03 -0.57
N ILE A 27 -7.87 2.83 -0.21
CA ILE A 27 -7.26 3.38 1.01
C ILE A 27 -5.96 4.09 0.60
N THR A 28 -5.94 5.41 0.76
CA THR A 28 -4.72 6.22 0.58
C THR A 28 -3.94 6.21 1.89
N LEU A 29 -2.67 5.79 1.82
CA LEU A 29 -1.79 5.71 2.97
C LEU A 29 -0.88 6.95 2.96
N GLU A 30 -1.25 7.94 3.78
CA GLU A 30 -0.64 9.27 3.69
C GLU A 30 0.54 9.48 4.64
N ASN A 31 0.55 8.89 5.85
CA ASN A 31 1.67 8.97 6.83
C ASN A 31 1.62 7.83 7.86
N ASP A 32 2.72 7.64 8.60
CA ASP A 32 2.86 6.73 9.76
C ASP A 32 2.51 5.26 9.50
N ILE A 33 2.89 4.76 8.34
CA ILE A 33 2.64 3.38 7.92
C ILE A 33 3.77 2.51 8.46
N ASN A 34 3.43 1.49 9.25
CA ASN A 34 4.37 0.44 9.61
C ASN A 34 4.09 -0.80 8.76
N ILE A 35 5.13 -1.40 8.17
CA ILE A 35 5.01 -2.57 7.32
C ILE A 35 5.79 -3.70 7.95
N ASP A 36 5.06 -4.73 8.38
CA ASP A 36 5.64 -5.96 8.89
C ASP A 36 5.78 -6.95 7.73
N TYR A 37 6.97 -6.99 7.14
CA TYR A 37 7.29 -7.91 6.05
C TYR A 37 7.43 -9.37 6.49
N GLN A 38 7.62 -9.63 7.79
CA GLN A 38 7.73 -11.00 8.31
C GLN A 38 6.33 -11.61 8.40
N ASN A 39 5.35 -10.86 8.89
CA ASN A 39 3.96 -11.28 9.00
C ASN A 39 3.10 -10.90 7.79
N GLU A 40 3.69 -10.22 6.79
CA GLU A 40 3.03 -9.79 5.56
C GLU A 40 1.78 -8.92 5.79
N VAL A 41 1.89 -7.94 6.69
CA VAL A 41 0.81 -7.00 7.02
C VAL A 41 1.27 -5.54 6.97
N ILE A 42 0.35 -4.65 6.57
CA ILE A 42 0.47 -3.21 6.75
C ILE A 42 -0.30 -2.83 8.02
N ILE A 43 0.37 -2.15 8.94
CA ILE A 43 -0.19 -1.61 10.17
C ILE A 43 -0.37 -0.10 9.93
N TYR A 44 -1.63 0.29 9.77
CA TYR A 44 -2.00 1.66 9.45
C TYR A 44 -2.78 2.31 10.60
N PRO A 45 -2.14 3.18 11.41
CA PRO A 45 -2.81 3.92 12.45
C PRO A 45 -3.76 4.95 11.85
N MET A 46 -4.98 4.99 12.38
CA MET A 46 -6.00 5.98 12.07
C MET A 46 -6.36 6.72 13.37
N PRO A 47 -7.02 7.91 13.31
CA PRO A 47 -7.24 8.75 14.50
C PRO A 47 -7.90 8.07 15.71
N GLN A 48 -8.63 6.97 15.51
CA GLN A 48 -9.38 6.27 16.56
C GLN A 48 -9.15 4.75 16.59
N THR A 49 -8.33 4.21 15.67
CA THR A 49 -8.15 2.76 15.54
C THR A 49 -6.88 2.45 14.76
N THR A 50 -6.36 1.24 14.88
CA THR A 50 -5.28 0.74 14.02
C THR A 50 -5.86 -0.30 13.07
N ARG A 51 -5.65 -0.12 11.77
CA ARG A 51 -6.01 -1.11 10.76
C ARG A 51 -4.82 -2.01 10.47
N ILE A 52 -5.06 -3.32 10.52
CA ILE A 52 -4.12 -4.34 10.07
C ILE A 52 -4.61 -4.84 8.72
N ILE A 53 -3.80 -4.65 7.68
CA ILE A 53 -4.15 -4.97 6.29
C ILE A 53 -3.20 -6.06 5.79
N PRO A 54 -3.65 -7.32 5.66
CA PRO A 54 -2.84 -8.39 5.10
C PRO A 54 -2.46 -8.11 3.65
N PHE A 55 -1.22 -8.42 3.25
CA PHE A 55 -0.79 -8.26 1.86
C PHE A 55 -1.67 -9.07 0.89
N THR A 56 -2.17 -10.21 1.34
CA THR A 56 -3.07 -11.08 0.58
C THR A 56 -4.41 -10.41 0.25
N SER A 57 -4.85 -9.45 1.07
CA SER A 57 -6.11 -8.71 0.88
C SER A 57 -5.98 -7.56 -0.13
N ILE A 58 -4.75 -7.17 -0.48
CA ILE A 58 -4.48 -6.10 -1.44
C ILE A 58 -4.63 -6.65 -2.86
N THR A 59 -5.60 -6.10 -3.59
CA THR A 59 -5.92 -6.42 -4.98
C THR A 59 -4.93 -5.76 -5.94
N TYR A 60 -4.72 -4.45 -5.78
CA TYR A 60 -3.76 -3.67 -6.57
C TYR A 60 -3.27 -2.45 -5.78
N ILE A 61 -2.17 -1.87 -6.24
CA ILE A 61 -1.60 -0.62 -5.74
C ILE A 61 -1.78 0.44 -6.82
N ASP A 62 -2.31 1.60 -6.44
CA ASP A 62 -2.38 2.79 -7.28
C ASP A 62 -1.34 3.78 -6.74
N LEU A 63 -0.23 3.89 -7.48
CA LEU A 63 0.86 4.78 -7.18
C LEU A 63 0.63 6.12 -7.86
N LYS A 64 0.90 7.18 -7.12
CA LYS A 64 0.84 8.54 -7.63
C LYS A 64 2.26 9.12 -7.61
N ASP A 65 2.78 9.46 -8.78
CA ASP A 65 4.06 10.15 -8.87
C ASP A 65 3.92 11.65 -8.52
N THR A 66 5.05 12.34 -8.38
CA THR A 66 5.12 13.79 -8.11
C THR A 66 4.49 14.66 -9.20
N LYS A 67 4.15 14.10 -10.36
CA LYS A 67 3.49 14.75 -11.50
C LYS A 67 2.01 14.38 -11.63
N ASN A 68 1.43 13.70 -10.63
CA ASN A 68 0.07 13.15 -10.63
C ASN A 68 -0.20 12.08 -11.72
N THR A 69 0.82 11.45 -12.29
CA THR A 69 0.65 10.29 -13.15
C THR A 69 0.29 9.07 -12.30
N HIS A 70 -0.78 8.37 -12.70
CA HIS A 70 -1.23 7.15 -12.04
C HIS A 70 -0.51 5.92 -12.62
N ILE A 71 0.10 5.11 -11.76
CA ILE A 71 0.63 3.79 -12.11
C ILE A 71 -0.13 2.73 -11.32
N ASN A 72 -0.98 1.97 -12.02
CA ASN A 72 -1.76 0.88 -11.43
C ASN A 72 -1.00 -0.44 -11.55
N LEU A 73 -0.76 -1.09 -10.41
CA LEU A 73 -0.02 -2.35 -10.33
C LEU A 73 -0.90 -3.44 -9.73
N TYR A 74 -1.27 -4.38 -10.57
CA TYR A 74 -2.10 -5.51 -10.20
C TYR A 74 -1.27 -6.60 -9.54
N LYS A 75 -1.90 -7.35 -8.64
CA LYS A 75 -1.37 -8.64 -8.19
C LYS A 75 -1.27 -9.55 -9.44
N LEU A 76 -0.05 -9.81 -9.91
CA LEU A 76 0.20 -10.88 -10.88
C LEU A 76 -0.17 -12.21 -10.20
N GLU A 77 -0.99 -13.02 -10.87
CA GLU A 77 -1.41 -14.35 -10.41
C GLU A 77 -0.23 -15.32 -10.31
#